data_AF-D7NA47-F1
#
_entry.id   AF-D7NA47-F1
#
_cell.length_a   1.000
_cell.length_b   1.000
_cell.length_c   1.000
_cell.angle_alpha   90.00
_cell.angle_beta   90.00
_cell.angle_gamma   90.00
#
_symmetry.space_group_name_H-M   'P 1'
#
loop_
_entity.id
_entity.type
_entity.pdbx_description
1 polymer ?
#
loop_
_entity_poly.entity_id
_entity_poly.type
_entity_poly.pdbx_seq_one_letter_code
_entity_poly.pdbx_strand_id
1 'polypeptide(L)'
;MATLIYWLRTCRITKDEIESAVRRNFGYHMTPLRNIYKIGSEGHFDGLCNETVPYAISCFLESQNFEDAIRKAVAAGGDTDTKAAICGSIAEAYYEIPEEMIEKAYSYLPDDMLDIITQFHDKIQSEL
;
A
#
# COMPACT_ATOMS: atom_id res chain seq x y z
N MET A 1 3.80 -5.13 7.01
CA MET A 1 3.10 -5.32 5.73
C MET A 1 2.23 -6.55 5.70
N ALA A 2 2.78 -7.76 5.55
CA ALA A 2 2.00 -9.00 5.48
C ALA A 2 1.00 -9.17 6.65
N THR A 3 1.41 -8.80 7.86
CA THR A 3 0.54 -8.83 9.05
C THR A 3 -0.70 -7.93 8.92
N LEU A 4 -0.56 -6.74 8.32
CA LEU A 4 -1.69 -5.82 8.12
C LEU A 4 -2.68 -6.40 7.11
N ILE A 5 -2.17 -6.96 6.01
CA ILE A 5 -2.97 -7.63 4.98
C ILE A 5 -3.76 -8.79 5.59
N TYR A 6 -3.10 -9.62 6.40
CA TYR A 6 -3.76 -10.72 7.13
C TYR A 6 -4.84 -10.21 8.09
N TRP A 7 -4.55 -9.19 8.90
CA TRP A 7 -5.55 -8.65 9.82
C TRP A 7 -6.75 -8.04 9.10
N LEU A 8 -6.52 -7.37 7.98
CA LEU A 8 -7.57 -6.79 7.14
C LEU A 8 -8.46 -7.88 6.53
N ARG A 9 -7.86 -8.87 5.87
CA ARG A 9 -8.60 -9.93 5.16
C ARG A 9 -9.26 -10.95 6.10
N THR A 10 -8.56 -11.36 7.15
CA THR A 10 -8.97 -12.49 8.00
C THR A 10 -9.57 -12.04 9.32
N CYS A 11 -8.95 -11.08 10.01
CA CYS A 11 -9.41 -10.62 11.32
C CYS A 11 -10.46 -9.50 11.24
N ARG A 12 -10.67 -8.90 10.06
CA ARG A 12 -11.64 -7.82 9.78
C ARG A 12 -11.48 -6.61 10.72
N ILE A 13 -10.24 -6.24 11.03
CA ILE A 13 -9.98 -5.03 11.82
C ILE A 13 -10.28 -3.76 11.03
N THR A 14 -10.65 -2.71 11.75
CA THR A 14 -10.93 -1.38 11.21
C THR A 14 -9.65 -0.54 11.07
N LYS A 15 -9.71 0.55 10.28
CA LYS A 15 -8.59 1.49 10.14
C LYS A 15 -8.14 2.10 11.47
N ASP A 16 -9.09 2.42 12.34
CA ASP A 16 -8.79 2.99 13.67
C ASP A 16 -8.01 1.99 14.56
N GLU A 17 -8.33 0.70 14.43
CA GLU A 17 -7.61 -0.36 15.13
C GLU A 17 -6.21 -0.60 14.57
N ILE A 18 -6.01 -0.41 13.26
CA ILE A 18 -4.71 -0.58 12.60
C ILE A 18 -3.68 0.37 13.18
N GLU A 19 -4.00 1.66 13.36
CA GLU A 19 -3.04 2.61 13.91
C GLU A 19 -2.53 2.16 15.30
N SER A 20 -3.48 1.78 16.17
CA SER A 20 -3.17 1.31 17.52
C SER A 20 -2.39 -0.02 17.51
N ALA A 21 -2.74 -0.95 16.63
CA ALA A 21 -2.06 -2.23 16.48
C ALA A 21 -0.64 -2.06 15.91
N VAL A 22 -0.46 -1.18 14.94
CA VAL A 22 0.85 -0.89 14.33
C VAL A 22 1.79 -0.27 15.35
N ARG A 23 1.32 0.72 16.10
CA ARG A 23 2.07 1.35 17.19
C ARG A 23 2.46 0.34 18.28
N ARG A 24 1.53 -0.51 18.72
CA ARG A 24 1.77 -1.49 19.79
C ARG A 24 2.72 -2.61 19.38
N ASN A 25 2.54 -3.17 18.18
CA ASN A 25 3.27 -4.37 17.76
C ASN A 25 4.60 -4.06 17.07
N PHE A 26 4.74 -2.89 16.44
CA PHE A 26 5.93 -2.54 15.64
C PHE A 26 6.60 -1.23 16.07
N GLY A 27 6.03 -0.46 16.99
CA GLY A 27 6.61 0.80 17.46
C GLY A 27 6.52 1.97 16.48
N TYR A 28 5.85 1.79 15.33
CA TYR A 28 5.70 2.85 14.34
C TYR A 28 4.68 3.90 14.77
N HIS A 29 5.01 5.16 14.54
CA HIS A 29 4.14 6.30 14.78
C HIS A 29 3.66 6.84 13.44
N MET A 30 2.34 7.00 13.29
CA MET A 30 1.76 7.51 12.06
C MET A 30 2.00 9.00 11.95
N THR A 31 2.55 9.42 10.81
CA THR A 31 2.81 10.82 10.53
C THR A 31 1.58 11.41 9.82
N PRO A 32 1.03 12.55 10.27
CA PRO A 32 -0.10 13.17 9.59
C PRO A 32 0.22 13.46 8.11
N LEU A 33 -0.72 13.18 7.21
CA LEU A 33 -0.50 13.27 5.76
C LEU A 33 0.01 14.64 5.29
N ARG A 34 -0.46 15.73 5.92
CA ARG A 34 0.04 17.10 5.66
C ARG A 34 1.54 17.25 5.86
N ASN A 35 2.11 16.55 6.86
CA ASN A 35 3.53 16.62 7.17
C ASN A 35 4.31 15.80 6.16
N ILE A 36 3.79 14.62 5.78
CA ILE A 36 4.38 13.78 4.72
C ILE A 36 4.48 14.58 3.42
N TYR A 37 3.42 15.28 3.04
CA TYR A 37 3.40 16.11 1.82
C TYR A 37 4.41 17.24 1.86
N LYS A 38 4.56 17.89 3.03
CA LYS A 38 5.58 18.91 3.23
C LYS A 38 6.98 18.33 3.03
N ILE A 39 7.29 17.22 3.69
CA ILE A 39 8.60 16.54 3.58
C ILE A 39 8.89 16.16 2.13
N GLY A 40 7.93 15.56 1.43
CA GLY A 40 8.08 15.25 0.01
C GLY A 40 8.30 16.46 -0.89
N SER A 41 7.62 17.57 -0.61
CA SER A 41 7.78 18.82 -1.37
C SER A 41 9.16 19.48 -1.20
N GLU A 42 9.84 19.20 -0.09
CA GLU A 42 11.21 19.65 0.19
C GLU A 42 12.27 18.78 -0.53
N GLY A 43 11.85 17.78 -1.32
CA GLY A 43 12.75 16.90 -2.08
C GLY A 43 13.42 15.84 -1.22
N HIS A 44 12.90 15.60 0.00
CA HIS A 44 13.43 14.57 0.89
C HIS A 44 13.17 13.18 0.31
N PHE A 45 14.25 12.41 0.17
CA PHE A 45 14.22 11.02 -0.22
C PHE A 45 14.97 10.23 0.83
N ASP A 46 14.22 9.46 1.62
CA ASP A 46 14.77 8.46 2.52
C ASP A 46 14.14 7.11 2.16
N GLY A 47 15.00 6.15 1.80
CA GLY A 47 14.62 4.77 1.49
C GLY A 47 14.63 3.87 2.73
N LEU A 48 14.85 4.43 3.91
CA LEU A 48 14.83 3.67 5.15
C LEU A 48 13.39 3.27 5.53
N CYS A 49 13.27 2.03 6.00
CA CYS A 49 12.00 1.40 6.37
C CYS A 49 11.22 2.18 7.45
N ASN A 50 11.93 2.92 8.32
CA ASN A 50 11.35 3.72 9.40
C ASN A 50 10.54 4.92 8.91
N GLU A 51 10.72 5.38 7.67
CA GLU A 51 9.93 6.45 7.07
C GLU A 51 8.96 5.90 6.02
N THR A 52 9.44 5.12 5.06
CA THR A 52 8.62 4.65 3.94
C THR A 52 7.41 3.82 4.38
N VAL A 53 7.58 2.91 5.35
CA VAL A 53 6.48 2.06 5.84
C VAL A 53 5.39 2.85 6.57
N PRO A 54 5.69 3.65 7.62
CA PRO A 54 4.65 4.43 8.28
C PRO A 54 4.00 5.45 7.35
N TYR A 55 4.74 6.04 6.40
CA TYR A 55 4.13 6.98 5.45
C TYR A 55 3.14 6.30 4.50
N ALA A 56 3.46 5.10 4.02
CA ALA A 56 2.53 4.30 3.22
C ALA A 56 1.28 3.91 4.02
N ILE A 57 1.45 3.49 5.29
CA ILE A 57 0.32 3.17 6.18
C ILE A 57 -0.53 4.42 6.42
N SER A 58 0.05 5.59 6.66
CA SER A 58 -0.69 6.85 6.82
C SER A 58 -1.47 7.23 5.55
N CYS A 59 -0.91 7.03 4.35
CA CYS A 59 -1.64 7.23 3.10
C CYS A 59 -2.87 6.33 3.00
N PHE A 60 -2.71 5.05 3.37
CA PHE A 60 -3.83 4.10 3.41
C PHE A 60 -4.87 4.49 4.47
N LEU A 61 -4.47 4.83 5.69
CA LEU A 61 -5.42 5.18 6.77
C LEU A 61 -6.30 6.37 6.39
N GLU A 62 -5.71 7.39 5.77
CA GLU A 62 -6.41 8.60 5.33
C GLU A 62 -7.20 8.42 4.03
N SER A 63 -7.05 7.30 3.32
CA SER A 63 -7.73 7.06 2.04
C SER A 63 -9.22 6.73 2.18
N GLN A 64 -9.98 6.94 1.09
CA GLN A 64 -11.41 6.60 1.02
C GLN A 64 -11.69 5.43 0.07
N ASN A 65 -10.80 5.17 -0.88
CA ASN A 65 -10.85 4.05 -1.82
C ASN A 65 -9.43 3.72 -2.32
N PHE A 66 -9.30 2.67 -3.13
CA PHE A 66 -8.00 2.22 -3.64
C PHE A 66 -7.26 3.30 -4.44
N GLU A 67 -7.94 3.95 -5.39
CA GLU A 67 -7.32 5.00 -6.22
C GLU A 67 -6.83 6.17 -5.37
N ASP A 68 -7.63 6.62 -4.41
CA ASP A 68 -7.28 7.68 -3.46
C ASP A 68 -6.06 7.29 -2.61
N ALA A 69 -5.95 6.03 -2.18
CA ALA A 69 -4.78 5.54 -1.45
C ALA A 69 -3.50 5.64 -2.29
N ILE A 70 -3.55 5.23 -3.56
CA ILE A 70 -2.43 5.32 -4.50
C ILE A 70 -2.10 6.79 -4.80
N ARG A 71 -3.09 7.63 -5.10
CA ARG A 71 -2.90 9.07 -5.35
C ARG A 71 -2.25 9.76 -4.16
N LYS A 72 -2.67 9.45 -2.94
CA LYS A 72 -2.07 9.99 -1.71
C LYS A 72 -0.61 9.57 -1.55
N ALA A 73 -0.29 8.30 -1.82
CA ALA A 73 1.08 7.80 -1.75
C ALA A 73 2.02 8.41 -2.82
N VAL A 74 1.51 8.66 -4.03
CA VAL A 74 2.26 9.35 -5.09
C VAL A 74 2.42 10.83 -4.77
N ALA A 75 1.36 11.50 -4.33
CA ALA A 75 1.38 12.91 -3.96
C ALA A 75 2.30 13.21 -2.76
N ALA A 76 2.60 12.18 -1.95
CA ALA A 76 3.54 12.28 -0.84
C ALA A 76 5.00 12.52 -1.24
N GLY A 77 5.38 12.35 -2.51
CA GLY A 77 6.75 12.57 -2.96
C GLY A 77 7.78 11.61 -2.34
N GLY A 78 9.07 11.90 -2.56
CA GLY A 78 10.18 11.05 -2.11
C GLY A 78 10.20 9.68 -2.80
N ASP A 79 10.37 8.62 -2.01
CA ASP A 79 10.31 7.21 -2.43
C ASP A 79 8.87 6.79 -2.77
N THR A 80 8.36 7.30 -3.88
CA THR A 80 6.94 7.16 -4.27
C THR A 80 6.61 5.76 -4.75
N ASP A 81 7.52 5.09 -5.46
CA ASP A 81 7.34 3.76 -5.99
C ASP A 81 7.24 2.72 -4.86
N THR A 82 8.18 2.72 -3.91
CA THR A 82 8.12 1.80 -2.77
C THR A 82 6.92 2.10 -1.89
N LYS A 83 6.65 3.38 -1.61
CA LYS A 83 5.51 3.80 -0.78
C LYS A 83 4.16 3.44 -1.43
N ALA A 84 4.01 3.64 -2.74
CA ALA A 84 2.79 3.30 -3.47
C ALA A 84 2.61 1.78 -3.58
N ALA A 85 3.68 1.00 -3.80
CA ALA A 85 3.62 -0.45 -3.78
C ALA A 85 3.13 -0.98 -2.41
N ILE A 86 3.71 -0.45 -1.33
CA ILE A 86 3.31 -0.80 0.04
C ILE A 86 1.87 -0.34 0.34
N CYS A 87 1.53 0.91 0.05
CA CYS A 87 0.18 1.44 0.25
C CYS A 87 -0.86 0.61 -0.53
N GLY A 88 -0.56 0.31 -1.79
CA GLY A 88 -1.40 -0.50 -2.68
C GLY A 88 -1.65 -1.90 -2.14
N SER A 89 -0.60 -2.61 -1.71
CA SER A 89 -0.76 -3.96 -1.13
C SER A 89 -1.61 -3.99 0.14
N ILE A 90 -1.60 -2.93 0.96
CA ILE A 90 -2.53 -2.81 2.09
C ILE A 90 -3.93 -2.45 1.60
N ALA A 91 -4.03 -1.50 0.67
CA ALA A 91 -5.30 -0.98 0.16
C ALA A 91 -6.13 -2.07 -0.53
N GLU A 92 -5.53 -2.95 -1.34
CA GLU A 92 -6.23 -4.08 -1.98
C GLU A 92 -6.78 -5.11 -0.98
N ALA A 93 -6.30 -5.10 0.26
CA ALA A 93 -6.79 -5.99 1.31
C ALA A 93 -8.09 -5.46 1.95
N TYR A 94 -8.40 -4.18 1.72
CA TYR A 94 -9.53 -3.48 2.32
C TYR A 94 -10.52 -2.91 1.30
N TYR A 95 -10.04 -2.49 0.13
CA TYR A 95 -10.80 -1.91 -0.97
C TYR A 95 -10.79 -2.83 -2.19
N GLU A 96 -11.84 -2.71 -3.00
CA GLU A 96 -11.82 -3.22 -4.36
C GLU A 96 -10.95 -2.33 -5.25
N ILE A 97 -10.22 -2.96 -6.17
CA ILE A 97 -9.39 -2.27 -7.15
C ILE A 97 -10.25 -2.01 -8.39
N PRO A 98 -10.34 -0.75 -8.90
CA PRO A 98 -11.02 -0.48 -10.16
C PRO A 98 -10.42 -1.28 -11.31
N GLU A 99 -11.26 -1.95 -12.10
CA GLU A 99 -10.83 -2.82 -13.21
C GLU A 99 -9.94 -2.08 -14.22
N GLU A 100 -10.29 -0.84 -14.55
CA GLU A 100 -9.48 0.02 -15.44
C GLU A 100 -8.04 0.21 -14.94
N MET A 101 -7.83 0.28 -13.62
CA MET A 101 -6.49 0.39 -13.04
C MET A 101 -5.72 -0.93 -13.15
N ILE A 102 -6.40 -2.08 -13.01
CA ILE A 102 -5.81 -3.40 -13.20
C ILE A 102 -5.37 -3.54 -14.66
N GLU A 103 -6.29 -3.35 -15.61
CA GLU A 103 -5.99 -3.43 -17.05
C GLU A 103 -4.83 -2.52 -17.42
N LYS A 104 -4.82 -1.29 -16.89
CA LYS A 104 -3.74 -0.35 -17.15
C LYS A 104 -2.40 -0.82 -16.59
N ALA A 105 -2.38 -1.35 -15.37
CA ALA A 105 -1.17 -1.91 -14.75
C ALA A 105 -0.61 -3.08 -15.56
N TYR A 106 -1.47 -4.01 -16.01
CA TYR A 106 -1.08 -5.14 -16.85
C TYR A 106 -0.52 -4.67 -18.20
N SER A 107 -1.07 -3.59 -18.79
CA SER A 107 -0.58 -3.02 -20.05
C SER A 107 0.85 -2.46 -19.99
N TYR A 108 1.38 -2.22 -18.78
CA TYR A 108 2.75 -1.76 -18.60
C TYR A 108 3.77 -2.89 -18.45
N LEU A 109 3.31 -4.11 -18.19
CA LEU A 109 4.18 -5.25 -17.94
C LEU A 109 4.52 -5.96 -19.26
N PRO A 110 5.78 -6.38 -19.48
CA PRO A 110 6.12 -7.23 -20.60
C PRO A 110 5.51 -8.64 -20.45
N ASP A 111 5.39 -9.35 -21.57
CA ASP A 111 4.72 -10.66 -21.64
C ASP A 111 5.32 -11.70 -20.68
N ASP A 112 6.65 -11.69 -20.48
CA ASP A 112 7.32 -12.62 -19.58
C ASP A 112 6.95 -12.41 -18.10
N MET A 113 6.72 -11.16 -17.68
CA MET A 113 6.23 -10.85 -16.33
C MET A 113 4.75 -11.22 -16.17
N LEU A 114 3.94 -11.00 -17.21
CA LEU A 114 2.53 -11.40 -17.23
C LEU A 114 2.37 -12.92 -17.09
N ASP A 115 3.22 -13.68 -17.78
CA ASP A 115 3.24 -15.15 -17.68
C ASP A 115 3.53 -15.63 -16.25
N ILE A 116 4.43 -14.95 -15.53
CA ILE A 116 4.74 -15.27 -14.13
C ILE A 116 3.56 -14.96 -13.21
N ILE A 117 2.86 -13.84 -13.43
CA ILE A 117 1.67 -13.47 -12.64
C ILE A 117 0.55 -14.48 -12.86
N THR A 118 0.28 -14.87 -14.11
CA THR A 118 -0.72 -15.89 -14.44
C THR A 118 -0.40 -17.22 -13.76
N GLN A 119 0.85 -17.71 -13.88
CA GLN A 119 1.28 -18.95 -13.22
C GLN A 119 1.12 -18.91 -11.70
N PHE A 120 1.42 -17.76 -11.09
CA PHE A 120 1.27 -17.58 -9.64
C PHE A 120 -0.20 -17.66 -9.21
N HIS A 121 -1.10 -16.98 -9.93
CA HIS A 121 -2.53 -17.01 -9.64
C HIS A 121 -3.15 -18.39 -9.85
N ASP A 122 -2.81 -19.07 -10.95
CA ASP A 122 -3.28 -20.43 -11.25
C ASP A 122 -2.89 -21.39 -10.13
N LYS A 123 -1.64 -21.29 -9.65
CA LYS A 123 -1.16 -22.13 -8.55
C LYS A 123 -1.91 -21.87 -7.26
N ILE A 124 -2.07 -20.61 -6.85
CA ILE A 124 -2.78 -20.26 -5.61
C ILE A 124 -4.26 -20.68 -5.69
N GLN A 125 -4.92 -20.51 -6.84
CA GLN A 125 -6.30 -20.97 -7.01
C GLN A 125 -6.42 -22.49 -6.94
N SER A 126 -5.44 -23.24 -7.43
CA SER A 126 -5.43 -24.71 -7.35
C SER A 126 -5.17 -25.26 -5.95
N GLU A 127 -4.59 -24.45 -5.06
CA GLU A 127 -4.26 -24.82 -3.67
C GLU A 127 -5.33 -24.38 -2.65
N LEU A 128 -6.37 -23.65 -3.10
CA LEU A 128 -7.55 -23.21 -2.32
C LEU A 128 -8.74 -24.16 -2.49
#